data_AF-A0A5P8KCZ4-F1
#
_entry.id   AF-A0A5P8KCZ4-F1
#
_cell.length_a   1.000
_cell.length_b   1.000
_cell.length_c   1.000
_cell.angle_alpha   90.00
_cell.angle_beta   90.00
_cell.angle_gamma   90.00
#
_symmetry.space_group_name_H-M   'P 1'
#
loop_
_entity.id
_entity.type
_entity.pdbx_description
1 polymer ?
#
loop_
_entity_poly.entity_id
_entity_poly.type
_entity_poly.pdbx_seq_one_letter_code
_entity_poly.pdbx_strand_id
1 'polypeptide(L)'
;MKDPEPAREPVREAAQEPTREPVRELDLPALQRRLAEFAAARDWQRFHTPKNLVAALSVEASELVEIFQWLTPEESARVMADPETAHRVTDEVADVLAYLLQFCAVLGIDPLSALDAKIDRNERRFPAPGKP
;
A
#
# COMPACT_ATOMS: atom_id res chain seq x y z
N MET A 1 48.97 29.74 53.89
CA MET A 1 47.49 29.63 53.94
C MET A 1 47.06 29.44 52.50
N LYS A 2 46.50 28.27 52.17
CA LYS A 2 46.33 27.77 50.79
C LYS A 2 45.02 28.34 50.23
N ASP A 3 45.07 28.98 49.07
CA ASP A 3 43.87 29.49 48.38
C ASP A 3 42.90 28.33 48.04
N PRO A 4 41.57 28.55 48.09
CA PRO A 4 40.62 27.52 47.74
C PRO A 4 40.52 27.34 46.22
N GLU A 5 40.48 26.09 45.78
CA GLU A 5 40.31 25.68 44.39
C GLU A 5 38.91 26.08 43.88
N PRO A 6 38.77 26.62 42.65
CA PRO A 6 37.47 26.99 42.13
C PRO A 6 36.62 25.75 41.81
N ALA A 7 35.34 25.81 42.19
CA ALA A 7 34.37 24.75 41.93
C ALA A 7 34.20 24.52 40.41
N ARG A 8 34.34 23.27 39.97
CA ARG A 8 34.06 22.87 38.59
C ARG A 8 32.55 22.81 38.38
N GLU A 9 32.03 23.59 37.43
CA GLU A 9 30.64 23.47 36.99
C GLU A 9 30.41 22.12 36.28
N PRO A 10 29.26 21.47 36.48
CA PRO A 10 28.94 20.24 35.77
C PRO A 10 28.64 20.56 34.31
N VAL A 11 29.39 19.91 33.41
CA VAL A 11 29.13 19.93 31.96
C VAL A 11 27.74 19.32 31.74
N ARG A 12 26.79 20.14 31.27
CA ARG A 12 25.48 19.64 30.82
C ARG A 12 25.68 18.89 29.51
N GLU A 13 25.61 17.57 29.57
CA GLU A 13 25.57 16.72 28.39
C GLU A 13 24.27 17.02 27.64
N ALA A 14 24.40 17.60 26.44
CA ALA A 14 23.26 17.89 25.58
C ALA A 14 22.63 16.55 25.19
N ALA A 15 21.43 16.27 25.71
CA ALA A 15 20.63 15.16 25.27
C ALA A 15 20.41 15.29 23.76
N GLN A 16 21.00 14.39 22.98
CA GLN A 16 20.70 14.26 21.56
C GLN A 16 19.23 13.89 21.44
N GLU A 17 18.43 14.82 20.92
CA GLU A 17 17.05 14.54 20.56
C GLU A 17 17.03 13.35 19.58
N PRO A 18 16.16 12.35 19.78
CA PRO A 18 16.08 11.23 18.88
C PRO A 18 15.69 11.76 17.50
N THR A 19 16.59 11.59 16.52
CA THR A 19 16.34 11.89 15.12
C THR A 19 15.10 11.11 14.70
N ARG A 20 13.95 11.79 14.59
CA ARG A 20 12.75 11.18 14.03
C ARG A 20 13.08 10.86 12.58
N GLU A 21 13.19 9.57 12.25
CA GLU A 21 13.29 9.16 10.86
C GLU A 21 12.13 9.80 10.08
N PRO A 22 12.38 10.34 8.89
CA PRO A 22 11.33 10.96 8.09
C PRO A 22 10.25 9.91 7.83
N VAL A 23 9.00 10.25 8.17
CA VAL A 23 7.83 9.43 7.88
C VAL A 23 7.82 9.18 6.37
N ARG A 24 7.91 7.92 5.97
CA ARG A 24 7.89 7.56 4.55
C ARG A 24 6.51 7.90 4.01
N GLU A 25 6.41 8.96 3.24
CA GLU A 25 5.18 9.33 2.54
C GLU A 25 4.82 8.20 1.57
N LEU A 26 3.64 7.62 1.74
CA LEU A 26 3.14 6.52 0.93
C LEU A 26 2.30 7.09 -0.22
N ASP A 27 2.81 6.97 -1.43
CA ASP A 27 2.06 7.20 -2.67
C ASP A 27 2.14 5.98 -3.59
N LEU A 28 1.23 5.89 -4.57
CA LEU A 28 1.20 4.79 -5.53
C LEU A 28 2.51 4.66 -6.32
N PRO A 29 3.11 5.75 -6.83
CA PRO A 29 4.42 5.69 -7.48
C PRO A 29 5.53 5.09 -6.60
N ALA A 30 5.57 5.40 -5.31
CA ALA A 30 6.54 4.88 -4.35
C ALA A 30 6.34 3.40 -4.09
N LEU A 31 5.09 2.95 -3.96
CA LEU A 31 4.76 1.53 -3.85
C LEU A 31 5.15 0.76 -5.11
N GLN A 32 4.84 1.30 -6.29
CA GLN A 32 5.22 0.69 -7.58
C GLN A 32 6.74 0.59 -7.74
N ARG A 33 7.50 1.63 -7.35
CA ARG A 33 8.98 1.58 -7.32
C ARG A 33 9.48 0.50 -6.36
N ARG A 34 8.92 0.43 -5.15
CA ARG A 34 9.28 -0.58 -4.15
C ARG A 34 9.02 -2.01 -4.66
N LEU A 35 7.91 -2.25 -5.37
CA LEU A 35 7.63 -3.54 -6.02
C LEU A 35 8.64 -3.86 -7.13
N ALA A 36 8.96 -2.88 -7.98
CA ALA A 36 9.94 -3.05 -9.04
C ALA A 36 11.34 -3.39 -8.48
N GLU A 37 11.78 -2.69 -7.44
CA GLU A 37 13.04 -2.95 -6.70
C GLU A 37 13.02 -4.36 -6.08
N PHE A 38 11.93 -4.75 -5.43
CA PHE A 38 11.76 -6.06 -4.83
C PHE A 38 11.92 -7.20 -5.85
N ALA A 39 11.31 -7.04 -7.03
CA ALA A 39 11.39 -8.01 -8.11
C ALA A 39 12.75 -8.00 -8.82
N ALA A 40 13.37 -6.83 -8.99
CA ALA A 40 14.71 -6.71 -9.57
C ALA A 40 15.77 -7.42 -8.70
N ALA A 41 15.68 -7.25 -7.37
CA ALA A 41 16.57 -7.92 -6.42
C ALA A 41 16.51 -9.47 -6.46
N ARG A 42 15.47 -10.03 -7.12
CA ARG A 42 15.25 -11.48 -7.24
C ARG A 42 15.34 -11.99 -8.68
N ASP A 43 15.69 -11.12 -9.64
CA ASP A 43 15.63 -11.41 -11.07
C ASP A 43 14.22 -11.90 -11.52
N TRP A 44 13.16 -11.38 -10.89
CA TRP A 44 11.78 -11.78 -11.20
C TRP A 44 11.17 -11.02 -12.37
N GLN A 45 11.77 -9.90 -12.77
CA GLN A 45 11.31 -9.07 -13.90
C GLN A 45 11.12 -9.89 -15.19
N ARG A 46 11.92 -10.94 -15.41
CA ARG A 46 11.78 -11.88 -16.54
C ARG A 46 10.43 -12.63 -16.58
N PHE A 47 9.75 -12.78 -15.44
CA PHE A 47 8.45 -13.43 -15.34
C PHE A 47 7.29 -12.45 -15.45
N HIS A 48 7.56 -11.14 -15.33
CA HIS A 48 6.56 -10.06 -15.32
C HIS A 48 6.11 -9.68 -16.74
N THR A 49 5.74 -10.66 -17.55
CA THR A 49 5.05 -10.39 -18.82
C THR A 49 3.62 -9.93 -18.53
N PRO A 50 2.99 -9.08 -19.37
CA PRO A 50 1.61 -8.65 -19.17
C PRO A 50 0.64 -9.83 -18.97
N LYS A 51 0.85 -10.93 -19.72
CA LYS A 51 0.05 -12.16 -19.61
C LYS A 51 0.18 -12.81 -18.24
N ASN A 52 1.39 -12.91 -17.70
CA ASN A 52 1.61 -13.54 -16.40
C ASN A 52 1.07 -12.67 -15.26
N LEU A 53 1.27 -11.35 -15.35
CA LEU A 53 0.81 -10.41 -14.34
C LEU A 53 -0.73 -10.35 -14.27
N VAL A 54 -1.43 -10.33 -15.42
CA VAL A 54 -2.90 -10.36 -15.40
C VAL A 54 -3.44 -11.71 -14.91
N ALA A 55 -2.73 -12.81 -15.18
CA ALA A 55 -3.08 -14.12 -14.64
C ALA A 55 -2.90 -14.16 -13.11
N ALA A 56 -1.77 -13.68 -12.59
CA ALA A 56 -1.54 -13.58 -11.15
C ALA A 56 -2.56 -12.66 -10.46
N LEU A 57 -2.83 -11.48 -11.03
CA LEU A 57 -3.88 -10.58 -10.56
C LEU A 57 -5.25 -11.28 -10.44
N SER A 58 -5.60 -12.13 -11.41
CA SER A 58 -6.85 -12.91 -11.37
C SER A 58 -6.85 -13.97 -10.27
N VAL A 59 -5.70 -14.53 -9.93
CA VAL A 59 -5.56 -15.50 -8.83
C VAL A 59 -5.79 -14.78 -7.49
N GLU A 60 -5.10 -13.67 -7.22
CA GLU A 60 -5.26 -12.95 -5.94
C GLU A 60 -6.69 -12.40 -5.76
N ALA A 61 -7.31 -11.96 -6.86
CA ALA A 61 -8.73 -11.57 -6.82
C ALA A 61 -9.64 -12.75 -6.47
N SER A 62 -9.27 -13.97 -6.87
CA SER A 62 -10.01 -15.20 -6.53
C SER A 62 -9.73 -15.66 -5.10
N GLU A 63 -8.52 -15.47 -4.59
CA GLU A 63 -8.17 -15.72 -3.18
C GLU A 63 -8.96 -14.77 -2.26
N LEU A 64 -9.09 -13.49 -2.64
CA LEU A 64 -10.00 -12.57 -1.97
C LEU A 64 -11.45 -13.08 -1.98
N VAL A 65 -11.94 -13.56 -3.13
CA VAL A 65 -13.31 -14.12 -3.25
C VAL A 65 -13.50 -15.36 -2.36
N GLU A 66 -12.48 -16.21 -2.22
CA GLU A 66 -12.53 -17.44 -1.42
C GLU A 66 -12.93 -17.15 0.03
N ILE A 67 -12.47 -16.04 0.59
CA ILE A 67 -12.79 -15.62 1.97
C ILE A 67 -14.30 -15.41 2.15
N PHE A 68 -15.00 -14.96 1.10
CA PHE A 68 -16.41 -14.58 1.16
C PHE A 68 -17.37 -15.65 0.62
N GLN A 69 -16.88 -16.62 -0.14
CA GLN A 69 -17.70 -17.45 -1.03
C GLN A 69 -18.84 -18.24 -0.33
N TRP A 70 -18.69 -18.54 0.97
CA TRP A 70 -19.68 -19.28 1.76
C TRP A 70 -20.37 -18.45 2.84
N LEU A 71 -20.06 -17.15 2.92
CA LEU A 71 -20.64 -16.28 3.94
C LEU A 71 -22.06 -15.85 3.55
N THR A 72 -22.94 -15.76 4.54
CA THR A 72 -24.21 -15.03 4.39
C THR A 72 -23.95 -13.52 4.23
N PRO A 73 -24.93 -12.73 3.74
CA PRO A 73 -24.81 -11.28 3.70
C PRO A 73 -24.46 -10.66 5.06
N GLU A 74 -25.05 -11.16 6.14
CA GLU A 74 -24.82 -10.66 7.50
C GLU A 74 -23.40 -11.00 8.01
N GLU A 75 -22.89 -12.20 7.69
CA GLU A 75 -21.52 -12.61 8.04
C GLU A 75 -20.48 -11.83 7.22
N SER A 76 -20.68 -11.70 5.91
CA SER A 76 -19.77 -10.95 5.03
C SER A 76 -19.62 -9.48 5.44
N ALA A 77 -20.71 -8.84 5.91
CA ALA A 77 -20.67 -7.49 6.46
C ALA A 77 -19.85 -7.38 7.76
N ARG A 78 -19.59 -8.49 8.45
CA ARG A 78 -18.81 -8.56 9.69
C ARG A 78 -17.48 -9.29 9.53
N VAL A 79 -17.04 -9.57 8.30
CA VAL A 79 -15.80 -10.32 8.00
C VAL A 79 -14.56 -9.71 8.69
N MET A 80 -14.56 -8.40 8.94
CA MET A 80 -13.45 -7.70 9.59
C MET A 80 -13.49 -7.73 11.13
N ALA A 81 -14.55 -8.30 11.73
CA ALA A 81 -14.71 -8.36 13.19
C ALA A 81 -13.87 -9.46 13.84
N ASP A 82 -13.58 -10.53 13.10
CA ASP A 82 -12.64 -11.56 13.50
C ASP A 82 -11.22 -11.18 13.00
N PRO A 83 -10.21 -11.06 13.89
CA PRO A 83 -8.86 -10.67 13.51
C PRO A 83 -8.21 -11.58 12.46
N GLU A 84 -8.53 -12.88 12.45
CA GLU A 84 -7.94 -13.82 11.50
C GLU A 84 -8.46 -13.57 10.07
N THR A 85 -9.78 -13.49 9.88
CA THR A 85 -10.36 -13.16 8.57
C THR A 85 -10.02 -11.73 8.14
N ALA A 86 -9.95 -10.77 9.07
CA ALA A 86 -9.54 -9.41 8.78
C ALA A 86 -8.11 -9.33 8.21
N HIS A 87 -7.19 -10.11 8.76
CA HIS A 87 -5.82 -10.21 8.25
C HIS A 87 -5.81 -10.76 6.83
N ARG A 88 -6.50 -11.87 6.59
CA ARG A 88 -6.60 -12.47 5.24
C ARG A 88 -7.15 -11.48 4.22
N VAL A 89 -8.27 -10.81 4.52
CA VAL A 89 -8.83 -9.79 3.61
C VAL A 89 -7.82 -8.68 3.31
N THR A 90 -7.08 -8.24 4.33
CA THR A 90 -6.08 -7.18 4.17
C THR A 90 -4.94 -7.61 3.25
N ASP A 91 -4.44 -8.84 3.40
CA ASP A 91 -3.38 -9.39 2.56
C ASP A 91 -3.85 -9.54 1.10
N GLU A 92 -5.01 -10.16 0.86
CA GLU A 92 -5.48 -10.37 -0.52
C GLU A 92 -5.80 -9.05 -1.24
N VAL A 93 -6.29 -8.04 -0.52
CA VAL A 93 -6.46 -6.69 -1.09
C VAL A 93 -5.10 -6.08 -1.46
N ALA A 94 -4.07 -6.28 -0.63
CA ALA A 94 -2.73 -5.80 -0.91
C ALA A 94 -2.11 -6.52 -2.11
N ASP A 95 -2.33 -7.83 -2.25
CA ASP A 95 -1.81 -8.63 -3.36
C ASP A 95 -2.49 -8.29 -4.69
N VAL A 96 -3.82 -8.12 -4.70
CA VAL A 96 -4.56 -7.57 -5.85
C VAL A 96 -3.98 -6.22 -6.29
N LEU A 97 -3.75 -5.31 -5.33
CA LEU A 97 -3.15 -4.01 -5.62
C LEU A 97 -1.71 -4.15 -6.16
N ALA A 98 -0.90 -5.03 -5.56
CA ALA A 98 0.49 -5.23 -5.95
C ALA A 98 0.61 -5.72 -7.40
N TYR A 99 -0.20 -6.71 -7.81
CA TYR A 99 -0.17 -7.17 -9.20
C TYR A 99 -0.78 -6.18 -10.17
N LEU A 100 -1.80 -5.42 -9.78
CA LEU A 100 -2.33 -4.35 -10.62
C LEU A 100 -1.27 -3.26 -10.87
N LEU A 101 -0.54 -2.83 -9.84
CA LEU A 101 0.54 -1.84 -9.99
C LEU A 101 1.69 -2.36 -10.86
N GLN A 102 2.08 -3.63 -10.71
CA GLN A 102 3.11 -4.23 -11.56
C GLN A 102 2.64 -4.36 -13.02
N PHE A 103 1.38 -4.75 -13.24
CA PHE A 103 0.76 -4.80 -14.57
C PHE A 103 0.75 -3.42 -15.24
N CYS A 104 0.32 -2.40 -14.51
CA CYS A 104 0.35 -1.02 -14.95
C CYS A 104 1.77 -0.55 -15.29
N ALA A 105 2.76 -0.88 -14.46
CA ALA A 105 4.15 -0.53 -14.70
C ALA A 105 4.69 -1.09 -16.02
N VAL A 106 4.44 -2.37 -16.31
CA VAL A 106 4.92 -3.03 -17.54
C VAL A 106 4.23 -2.50 -18.79
N LEU A 107 2.97 -2.04 -18.69
CA LEU A 107 2.21 -1.48 -19.81
C LEU A 107 2.31 0.06 -19.93
N GLY A 108 2.98 0.74 -19.01
CA GLY A 108 3.07 2.21 -18.99
C GLY A 108 1.73 2.89 -18.68
N ILE A 109 0.88 2.26 -17.89
CA ILE A 109 -0.40 2.82 -17.44
C ILE A 109 -0.18 3.53 -16.11
N ASP A 110 -0.59 4.80 -16.01
CA ASP A 110 -0.75 5.47 -14.72
C ASP A 110 -2.14 5.14 -14.15
N PRO A 111 -2.23 4.34 -13.07
CA PRO A 111 -3.50 3.93 -12.49
C PRO A 111 -4.31 5.10 -11.91
N LEU A 112 -3.65 6.15 -11.40
CA LEU A 112 -4.35 7.31 -10.84
C LEU A 112 -5.05 8.10 -11.95
N SER A 113 -4.32 8.46 -12.99
CA SER A 113 -4.89 9.14 -14.17
C SER A 113 -5.95 8.29 -14.86
N ALA A 114 -5.75 6.96 -14.93
CA ALA A 114 -6.72 6.05 -15.54
C ALA A 114 -8.04 5.98 -14.76
N LEU A 115 -7.97 5.93 -13.42
CA LEU A 115 -9.15 5.91 -12.55
C LEU A 115 -9.87 7.26 -12.57
N ASP A 116 -9.15 8.37 -12.47
CA ASP A 116 -9.71 9.73 -12.53
C ASP A 116 -10.54 9.93 -13.82
N ALA A 117 -9.94 9.65 -14.97
CA ALA A 117 -10.65 9.72 -16.25
C ALA A 117 -11.83 8.74 -16.33
N LYS A 118 -11.78 7.60 -15.64
CA LYS A 118 -12.88 6.62 -15.59
C LYS A 118 -14.03 7.12 -14.72
N ILE A 119 -13.74 7.80 -13.60
CA ILE A 119 -14.74 8.43 -12.74
C ILE A 119 -15.51 9.50 -13.52
N ASP A 120 -14.81 10.40 -14.20
CA ASP A 120 -15.41 11.41 -15.09
C ASP A 120 -16.41 10.80 -16.09
N ARG A 121 -16.04 9.69 -16.72
CA ARG A 121 -16.91 8.97 -17.66
C ARG A 121 -18.11 8.33 -16.95
N ASN A 122 -17.92 7.82 -15.74
CA ASN A 122 -18.99 7.21 -14.96
C ASN A 122 -20.00 8.25 -14.48
N GLU A 123 -19.57 9.42 -14.01
CA GLU A 123 -20.45 10.51 -13.59
C GLU A 123 -21.35 11.01 -14.73
N ARG A 124 -20.80 11.08 -15.95
CA ARG A 124 -21.57 11.43 -17.16
C ARG A 124 -22.55 10.33 -17.57
N ARG A 125 -22.14 9.07 -17.43
CA ARG A 125 -22.98 7.90 -17.80
C ARG A 125 -24.09 7.65 -16.78
N PHE A 126 -23.85 7.96 -15.52
CA PHE A 126 -24.74 7.71 -14.39
C PHE A 126 -24.88 8.98 -13.54
N PRO A 127 -25.63 9.99 -14.02
CA PRO A 127 -25.78 11.25 -13.30
C PRO A 127 -26.52 11.04 -11.98
N ALA A 128 -26.15 11.84 -10.97
CA ALA A 128 -26.84 11.84 -9.68
C ALA A 128 -28.31 12.27 -9.86
N PRO A 129 -29.26 11.66 -9.12
CA PRO A 129 -30.65 12.11 -9.14
C PRO A 129 -30.74 13.59 -8.76
N GLY A 130 -31.31 14.42 -9.63
CA GLY A 130 -31.57 15.83 -9.35
C GLY A 130 -30.44 16.82 -9.66
N LYS A 131 -29.34 16.40 -10.30
CA LYS A 131 -28.48 17.34 -11.04
C LYS A 131 -29.20 17.66 -12.38
N PRO A 132 -29.57 18.92 -12.65
CA PRO A 132 -30.26 19.28 -13.90
C PRO A 132 -29.41 18.95 -15.14
#